data_AF-A0A932XPA6-F1
#
_entry.id   AF-A0A932XPA6-F1
#
_cell.length_a   1.000
_cell.length_b   1.000
_cell.length_c   1.000
_cell.angle_alpha   90.00
_cell.angle_beta   90.00
_cell.angle_gamma   90.00
#
_symmetry.space_group_name_H-M   'P 1'
#
loop_
_entity.id
_entity.type
_entity.pdbx_description
1 polymer ?
#
loop_
_entity_poly.entity_id
_entity_poly.type
_entity_poly.pdbx_seq_one_letter_code
_entity_poly.pdbx_strand_id
1 'polypeptide(L)' 'MAIAKRILLFFAVNLLILVTISILMSVLGVGRYITPYGINYTQLAIFCLIWGFGGAFISLALSRIMAKWMMGVK' A
#
# COMPACT_ATOMS: atom_id res chain seq x y z
N MET A 1 -3.04 26.58 -17.69
CA MET A 1 -3.97 25.59 -17.10
C MET A 1 -3.34 24.21 -16.81
N ALA A 2 -2.27 23.79 -17.49
CA ALA A 2 -1.65 22.48 -17.27
C ALA A 2 -1.00 22.27 -15.88
N ILE A 3 -0.40 23.32 -15.29
CA ILE A 3 0.29 23.25 -13.98
C ILE A 3 -0.69 23.00 -12.82
N ALA A 4 -1.80 23.74 -12.76
CA ALA A 4 -2.80 23.59 -11.69
C ALA A 4 -3.43 22.19 -11.72
N LYS A 5 -3.71 21.65 -12.91
CA LYS A 5 -4.22 20.28 -13.08
C LYS A 5 -3.25 19.22 -12.56
N ARG A 6 -1.94 19.38 -12.82
CA ARG A 6 -0.90 18.46 -12.33
C ARG A 6 -0.78 18.49 -10.80
N ILE A 7 -0.80 19.68 -10.20
CA ILE A 7 -0.72 19.86 -8.74
C ILE A 7 -1.95 19.26 -8.05
N LEU A 8 -3.15 19.48 -8.59
CA LEU A 8 -4.39 18.93 -8.05
C LEU A 8 -4.42 17.40 -8.14
N LEU A 9 -4.04 16.83 -9.29
CA LEU A 9 -3.91 15.37 -9.46
C LEU A 9 -2.88 14.77 -8.50
N PHE A 10 -1.73 15.43 -8.29
CA PHE A 10 -0.73 14.98 -7.33
C PHE A 10 -1.28 14.93 -5.91
N PHE A 11 -1.93 16.01 -5.45
CA PHE A 11 -2.55 16.05 -4.12
C PHE A 11 -3.67 15.03 -3.97
N ALA A 12 -4.53 14.90 -4.98
CA ALA A 12 -5.63 13.93 -4.96
C ALA A 12 -5.12 12.49 -4.86
N VAL A 13 -4.10 12.12 -5.62
CA VAL A 13 -3.51 10.78 -5.56
C VAL A 13 -2.82 10.53 -4.21
N ASN A 14 -2.09 11.51 -3.67
CA ASN A 14 -1.49 11.39 -2.34
C ASN A 14 -2.56 11.17 -1.26
N LEU A 15 -3.65 11.94 -1.30
CA LEU A 15 -4.76 11.80 -0.36
C LEU A 15 -5.44 10.43 -0.52
N LEU A 16 -5.64 9.97 -1.76
CA LEU A 16 -6.23 8.66 -2.04
C LEU A 16 -5.36 7.52 -1.51
N ILE A 17 -4.03 7.64 -1.65
CA ILE A 17 -3.07 6.67 -1.10
C ILE A 17 -3.14 6.66 0.43
N LEU A 18 -3.14 7.83 1.08
CA LEU A 18 -3.25 7.93 2.54
C LEU A 18 -4.55 7.33 3.08
N VAL A 19 -5.68 7.58 2.41
CA VAL A 19 -6.98 6.98 2.75
C VAL A 19 -6.93 5.46 2.55
N THR A 20 -6.38 4.99 1.45
CA THR A 20 -6.24 3.55 1.17
C THR A 20 -5.40 2.85 2.23
N ILE A 21 -4.25 3.42 2.59
CA ILE A 21 -3.37 2.90 3.66
C ILE A 21 -4.11 2.90 5.00
N SER A 22 -4.87 3.96 5.30
CA SER A 22 -5.64 4.07 6.55
C SER A 22 -6.73 2.99 6.64
N ILE A 23 -7.45 2.73 5.54
CA ILE A 23 -8.45 1.66 5.45
C ILE A 23 -7.77 0.30 5.61
N LEU A 24 -6.63 0.07 4.94
CA LEU A 24 -5.89 -1.19 5.06
C LEU A 24 -5.40 -1.40 6.50
N MET A 25 -4.86 -0.37 7.17
CA MET A 25 -4.48 -0.45 8.58
C MET A 25 -5.68 -0.71 9.51
N SER A 26 -6.85 -0.17 9.19
CA SER A 26 -8.09 -0.41 9.93
C SER A 26 -8.59 -1.85 9.76
N VAL A 27 -8.63 -2.35 8.52
CA VAL A 27 -9.07 -3.73 8.18
C VAL A 27 -8.10 -4.77 8.74
N LEU A 28 -6.80 -4.50 8.71
CA LEU A 28 -5.78 -5.39 9.26
C LEU A 28 -5.67 -5.33 10.79
N GLY A 29 -6.46 -4.48 11.46
CA GLY A 29 -6.55 -4.45 12.92
C GLY A 29 -5.35 -3.80 13.62
N VAL A 30 -4.62 -2.91 12.92
CA VAL A 30 -3.40 -2.23 13.42
C VAL A 30 -3.66 -1.24 14.55
N GLY A 31 -4.92 -0.96 14.87
CA GLY A 31 -5.28 -0.13 16.02
C GLY A 31 -5.02 -0.77 17.39
N ARG A 32 -4.68 -2.07 17.49
CA ARG A 32 -4.59 -2.80 18.79
C ARG A 32 -3.31 -3.63 19.00
N TYR A 33 -2.26 -3.43 18.22
CA TYR A 33 -1.01 -4.17 18.45
C TYR A 33 -0.30 -3.73 19.73
N ILE A 34 -0.48 -2.47 20.14
CA ILE A 34 0.02 -1.92 21.39
C ILE A 34 -1.12 -2.02 22.40
N THR A 35 -1.13 -3.10 23.19
CA THR A 35 -2.03 -3.18 24.35
C THR A 35 -1.32 -2.56 25.57
N PRO A 36 -2.05 -2.08 26.59
CA PRO A 36 -1.44 -1.55 27.82
C PRO A 36 -0.49 -2.53 28.54
N TYR A 37 -0.55 -3.82 28.18
CA TYR A 37 0.25 -4.91 28.74
C TYR A 37 1.36 -5.43 27.81
N GLY A 38 1.56 -4.83 26.62
CA GLY A 38 2.63 -5.21 25.67
C GLY A 38 2.19 -5.32 24.20
N ILE A 39 3.14 -5.71 23.34
CA ILE A 39 2.91 -5.91 21.90
C ILE A 39 2.35 -7.32 21.66
N ASN A 40 1.21 -7.43 20.97
CA ASN A 40 0.66 -8.72 20.58
C ASN A 40 1.35 -9.24 19.31
N TYR A 41 2.43 -10.02 19.48
CA TYR A 41 3.26 -10.54 18.38
C TYR A 41 2.49 -11.37 17.35
N THR A 42 1.41 -12.06 17.76
CA THR A 42 0.57 -12.85 16.84
C THR A 42 -0.18 -11.96 15.86
N GLN A 43 -0.78 -10.86 16.35
CA GLN A 43 -1.45 -9.91 15.47
C GLN A 43 -0.45 -9.18 14.56
N LEU A 44 0.73 -8.85 15.07
CA LEU A 44 1.80 -8.25 14.27
C LEU A 44 2.30 -9.20 13.17
N ALA A 45 2.45 -10.49 13.47
CA ALA A 45 2.86 -11.50 12.49
C ALA A 45 1.81 -11.68 11.38
N ILE A 46 0.52 -11.72 11.72
CA ILE A 46 -0.58 -11.79 10.75
C ILE A 46 -0.62 -10.54 9.87
N PHE A 47 -0.39 -9.36 10.46
CA PHE A 47 -0.26 -8.11 9.72
C PHE A 47 0.89 -8.17 8.71
N CYS A 48 2.09 -8.54 9.16
CA CYS A 48 3.26 -8.65 8.30
C CYS A 48 3.06 -9.70 7.19
N LEU A 49 2.35 -10.80 7.47
CA LEU A 49 1.99 -11.80 6.47
C LEU A 49 1.07 -11.20 5.39
N ILE A 50 -0.06 -10.60 5.77
CA ILE A 50 -1.03 -10.11 4.78
C ILE A 50 -0.48 -8.89 4.04
N TRP A 51 0.14 -7.94 4.75
CA TRP A 51 0.72 -6.74 4.16
C TRP A 51 1.96 -7.05 3.31
N GLY A 52 2.88 -7.85 3.84
CA GLY A 52 4.12 -8.23 3.17
C GLY A 52 3.88 -9.09 1.94
N PHE A 53 3.07 -10.16 2.06
CA PHE A 53 2.74 -10.99 0.90
C PHE A 53 1.79 -10.29 -0.07
N GLY A 54 0.77 -9.57 0.42
CA GLY A 54 -0.16 -8.82 -0.42
C GLY A 54 0.56 -7.78 -1.28
N GLY A 55 1.48 -7.01 -0.68
CA GLY A 55 2.33 -6.07 -1.41
C GLY A 55 3.25 -6.75 -2.42
N ALA A 56 3.83 -7.90 -2.09
CA ALA A 56 4.68 -8.68 -2.99
C ALA A 56 3.90 -9.21 -4.21
N PHE A 57 2.67 -9.69 -4.03
CA PHE A 57 1.82 -10.14 -5.14
C PHE A 57 1.46 -9.00 -6.09
N ILE A 58 1.11 -7.83 -5.55
CA ILE A 58 0.82 -6.64 -6.35
C ILE A 58 2.09 -6.21 -7.12
N SER A 59 3.25 -6.21 -6.47
CA SER A 59 4.55 -5.90 -7.09
C SER A 59 4.91 -6.89 -8.21
N LEU A 60 4.67 -8.19 -8.00
CA LEU A 60 4.92 -9.24 -8.99
C LEU A 60 3.98 -9.13 -10.20
N ALA A 61 2.71 -8.82 -9.98
CA ALA A 61 1.74 -8.58 -11.05
C ALA A 61 2.15 -7.37 -11.91
N LEU A 62 2.61 -6.30 -11.27
CA LEU A 62 3.14 -5.12 -11.95
C LEU A 62 4.47 -5.39 -12.67
N SER A 63 5.32 -6.27 -12.13
CA SER A 63 6.65 -6.58 -12.68
C SER A 63 6.60 -6.97 -14.16
N ARG A 64 5.62 -7.80 -14.57
CA ARG A 64 5.48 -8.21 -15.97
C ARG A 64 5.12 -7.04 -16.89
N ILE A 65 4.23 -6.15 -16.45
CA ILE A 65 3.81 -4.97 -17.21
C ILE A 65 4.97 -3.98 -17.32
N MET A 66 5.68 -3.76 -16.22
CA MET A 66 6.84 -2.87 -16.18
C MET A 66 7.98 -3.39 -17.04
N ALA A 67 8.26 -4.71 -17.01
CA ALA A 67 9.27 -5.33 -17.86
C ALA A 67 8.94 -5.21 -19.37
N LYS A 68 7.66 -5.37 -19.76
CA LYS A 68 7.22 -5.15 -21.14
C LYS A 68 7.43 -3.71 -21.61
N TRP A 69 7.10 -2.74 -20.76
CA TRP A 69 7.29 -1.32 -21.06
C TRP A 69 8.78 -0.93 -21.13
N MET A 70 9.61 -1.52 -20.26
CA MET A 70 11.03 -1.17 -20.16
C MET A 70 11.90 -1.84 -21.24
N MET A 71 11.57 -3.07 -21.65
CA MET A 71 12.27 -3.76 -22.75
C MET A 71 11.67 -3.49 -24.14
N GLY A 72 10.55 -2.78 -24.24
CA GLY A 72 9.93 -2.43 -25.52
C GLY A 72 9.38 -3.63 -26.31
N VAL A 73 9.21 -4.78 -25.66
CA VAL A 73 8.72 -6.02 -26.27
C VAL A 73 7.20 -6.11 -26.07
N LYS A 74 6.43 -6.22 -27.16
CA LYS A 74 4.96 -6.34 -27.14
C LYS A 74 4.51 -7.68 -26.52
#